data_AF-A0A968UH22-F1
#
_entry.id   AF-A0A968UH22-F1
#
_cell.length_a   1.000
_cell.length_b   1.000
_cell.length_c   1.000
_cell.angle_alpha   90.00
_cell.angle_beta   90.00
_cell.angle_gamma   90.00
#
_symmetry.space_group_name_H-M   'P 1'
#
loop_
_entity.id
_entity.type
_entity.pdbx_description
1 polymer ?
#
loop_
_entity_poly.entity_id
_entity_poly.type
_entity_poly.pdbx_seq_one_letter_code
_entity_poly.pdbx_strand_id
1 'polypeptide(L)'
;MKDAIECRFSEKYAKSLFTVGTAGGHAFSKVLGHTMEIVPLNDPATLKEGDELSVKVLLEGKPASTYIYGTYAGFSKEANTFGYTTRTDKDGVAKIRLIRSGTWLLVVKQEMPYPDTAECDKKSCAATLTFQIK
;
A
#
# COMPACT_ATOMS: atom_id res chain seq x y z
N MET A 1 32.78 7.31 -3.51
CA MET A 1 32.14 8.44 -2.77
C MET A 1 32.98 8.70 -1.54
N LYS A 2 33.62 9.87 -1.37
CA LYS A 2 34.48 10.14 -0.19
C LYS A 2 33.82 11.04 0.87
N ASP A 3 32.68 11.65 0.57
CA ASP A 3 32.00 12.60 1.46
C ASP A 3 30.51 12.28 1.70
N ALA A 4 30.07 11.04 1.42
CA ALA A 4 28.68 10.64 1.65
C ALA A 4 28.42 10.38 3.15
N ILE A 5 27.40 11.05 3.72
CA ILE A 5 27.01 10.92 5.13
C ILE A 5 26.01 9.77 5.35
N GLU A 6 25.12 9.53 4.38
CA GLU A 6 24.16 8.41 4.36
C GLU A 6 23.80 8.11 2.90
N CYS A 7 23.77 6.83 2.54
CA CYS A 7 23.20 6.29 1.31
C CYS A 7 21.84 5.65 1.60
N ARG A 8 20.82 6.01 0.81
CA ARG A 8 19.50 5.37 0.83
C ARG A 8 19.11 4.91 -0.58
N PHE A 9 19.03 3.60 -0.77
CA PHE A 9 18.38 3.00 -1.93
C PHE A 9 16.86 3.08 -1.76
N SER A 10 16.13 3.51 -2.79
CA SER A 10 14.66 3.61 -2.72
C SER A 10 13.99 2.91 -3.88
N GLU A 11 13.00 2.08 -3.56
CA GLU A 11 12.20 1.34 -4.53
C GLU A 11 10.71 1.57 -4.24
N LYS A 12 9.95 1.96 -5.25
CA LYS A 12 8.56 2.37 -5.10
C LYS A 12 7.71 1.78 -6.20
N TYR A 13 6.60 1.15 -5.83
CA TYR A 13 5.61 0.60 -6.75
C TYR A 13 4.25 1.26 -6.55
N ALA A 14 3.49 1.36 -7.63
CA ALA A 14 2.13 1.89 -7.61
C ALA A 14 1.19 0.97 -8.39
N LYS A 15 0.01 0.70 -7.83
CA LYS A 15 -1.08 0.00 -8.52
C LYS A 15 -2.34 0.86 -8.49
N SER A 16 -3.10 0.80 -9.58
CA SER A 16 -4.44 1.40 -9.65
C SER A 16 -5.43 0.33 -10.11
N LEU A 17 -6.57 0.26 -9.43
CA LEU A 17 -7.66 -0.63 -9.76
C LEU A 17 -8.84 0.19 -10.27
N PHE A 18 -9.35 -0.21 -11.44
CA PHE A 18 -10.53 0.35 -12.06
C PHE A 18 -11.36 -0.77 -12.66
N THR A 19 -12.68 -0.58 -12.68
CA THR A 19 -13.63 -1.54 -13.23
C THR A 19 -14.23 -0.96 -14.51
N VAL A 20 -14.30 -1.78 -15.55
CA VAL A 20 -15.01 -1.46 -16.79
C VAL A 20 -16.23 -2.36 -16.87
N GLY A 21 -17.43 -1.77 -16.92
CA GLY A 21 -18.69 -2.52 -16.90
C GLY A 21 -19.05 -3.00 -15.49
N THR A 22 -19.27 -4.31 -15.34
CA THR A 22 -19.73 -4.91 -14.08
C THR A 22 -18.56 -5.24 -13.16
N ALA A 23 -18.70 -4.92 -11.87
CA ALA A 23 -17.72 -5.28 -10.84
C ALA A 23 -17.64 -6.80 -10.63
N GLY A 24 -16.49 -7.28 -10.15
CA GLY A 24 -16.21 -8.70 -9.94
C GLY A 24 -14.96 -9.20 -10.67
N GLY A 25 -14.73 -10.52 -10.56
CA GLY A 25 -13.54 -11.20 -11.08
C GLY A 25 -12.41 -11.33 -10.06
N HIS A 26 -11.18 -11.53 -10.54
CA HIS A 26 -10.02 -11.80 -9.67
C HIS A 26 -8.81 -10.91 -9.95
N ALA A 27 -8.91 -9.99 -10.91
CA ALA A 27 -7.81 -9.12 -11.32
C ALA A 27 -7.26 -8.28 -10.16
N PHE A 28 -8.14 -7.81 -9.26
CA PHE A 28 -7.76 -7.03 -8.07
C PHE A 28 -6.81 -7.81 -7.14
N SER A 29 -6.93 -9.14 -7.10
CA SER A 29 -6.20 -10.02 -6.18
C SER A 29 -4.88 -10.54 -6.75
N LYS A 30 -4.55 -10.19 -7.99
CA LYS A 30 -3.35 -10.68 -8.66
C LYS A 30 -2.09 -10.10 -8.00
N VAL A 31 -1.21 -11.00 -7.57
CA VAL A 31 0.16 -10.67 -7.12
C VAL A 31 1.03 -10.42 -8.35
N LEU A 32 1.72 -9.29 -8.38
CA LEU A 32 2.58 -8.87 -9.50
C LEU A 32 4.07 -9.10 -9.23
N GLY A 33 4.45 -9.44 -8.00
CA GLY A 33 5.84 -9.73 -7.64
C GLY A 33 6.67 -8.48 -7.38
N HIS A 34 6.03 -7.38 -7.00
CA HIS A 34 6.73 -6.18 -6.55
C HIS A 34 7.43 -6.45 -5.21
N THR A 35 8.59 -5.84 -4.97
CA THR A 35 9.31 -5.98 -3.70
C THR A 35 8.43 -5.61 -2.52
N MET A 36 7.72 -4.49 -2.58
CA MET A 36 6.64 -4.15 -1.65
C MET A 36 5.34 -4.15 -2.42
N GLU A 37 4.32 -4.86 -1.94
CA GLU A 37 3.06 -5.00 -2.65
C GLU A 37 1.85 -4.95 -1.73
N ILE A 38 0.84 -4.17 -2.10
CA ILE A 38 -0.50 -4.18 -1.48
C ILE A 38 -1.43 -4.98 -2.40
N VAL A 39 -2.08 -6.02 -1.88
CA VAL A 39 -2.97 -6.92 -2.65
C VAL A 39 -4.35 -6.97 -1.97
N PRO A 40 -5.40 -6.43 -2.59
CA PRO A 40 -6.76 -6.58 -2.07
C PRO A 40 -7.22 -8.04 -2.00
N LEU A 41 -7.93 -8.36 -0.92
CA LEU A 41 -8.50 -9.70 -0.67
C LEU A 41 -9.99 -9.77 -1.04
N ASN A 42 -10.65 -8.62 -1.13
CA ASN A 42 -12.01 -8.46 -1.65
C ASN A 42 -12.03 -7.31 -2.66
N ASP A 43 -12.95 -7.38 -3.64
CA ASP A 43 -13.01 -6.44 -4.76
C ASP A 43 -13.40 -5.03 -4.28
N PRO A 44 -12.51 -4.03 -4.36
CA PRO A 44 -12.87 -2.67 -3.93
C PRO A 44 -14.04 -2.08 -4.72
N ALA A 45 -14.27 -2.50 -5.96
CA ALA A 45 -15.36 -1.98 -6.79
C ALA A 45 -16.76 -2.45 -6.35
N THR A 46 -16.81 -3.44 -5.46
CA THR A 46 -18.06 -3.95 -4.87
C THR A 46 -18.39 -3.29 -3.52
N LEU A 47 -17.46 -2.48 -2.99
CA LEU A 47 -17.59 -1.85 -1.68
C LEU A 47 -18.23 -0.47 -1.77
N LYS A 48 -18.81 -0.06 -0.65
CA LYS A 48 -19.38 1.29 -0.42
C LYS A 48 -18.91 1.87 0.90
N GLU A 49 -19.23 3.14 1.14
CA GLU A 49 -19.02 3.79 2.42
C GLU A 49 -19.57 2.94 3.60
N GLY A 50 -18.76 2.78 4.64
CA GLY A 50 -19.03 1.96 5.81
C GLY A 50 -18.49 0.53 5.74
N ASP A 51 -18.22 -0.01 4.54
CA ASP A 51 -17.68 -1.35 4.35
C ASP A 51 -16.18 -1.42 4.72
N GLU A 52 -15.65 -2.64 4.75
CA GLU A 52 -14.25 -2.93 5.07
C GLU A 52 -13.52 -3.50 3.83
N LEU A 53 -12.40 -2.88 3.47
CA LEU A 53 -11.45 -3.44 2.53
C LEU A 53 -10.38 -4.21 3.29
N SER A 54 -10.26 -5.50 3.02
CA SER A 54 -9.13 -6.32 3.48
C SER A 54 -8.03 -6.31 2.42
N VAL A 55 -6.80 -6.04 2.85
CA VAL A 55 -5.61 -6.10 1.98
C VAL A 55 -4.52 -6.94 2.64
N LYS A 56 -3.74 -7.64 1.82
CA LYS A 56 -2.51 -8.29 2.22
C LYS A 56 -1.32 -7.45 1.76
N VAL A 57 -0.37 -7.23 2.66
CA VAL A 57 0.89 -6.55 2.36
C VAL A 57 2.00 -7.58 2.29
N LEU A 58 2.74 -7.54 1.19
CA LEU A 58 3.87 -8.42 0.93
C LEU A 58 5.17 -7.61 0.86
N LEU A 59 6.23 -8.14 1.47
CA LEU A 59 7.61 -7.72 1.28
C LEU A 59 8.38 -8.93 0.73
N GLU A 60 8.92 -8.80 -0.47
CA GLU A 60 9.65 -9.85 -1.20
C GLU A 60 8.84 -11.16 -1.28
N GLY A 61 7.53 -11.00 -1.57
CA GLY A 61 6.57 -12.10 -1.68
C GLY A 61 6.09 -12.71 -0.35
N LYS A 62 6.61 -12.24 0.80
CA LYS A 62 6.25 -12.75 2.13
C LYS A 62 5.33 -11.76 2.88
N PRO A 63 4.44 -12.24 3.77
CA PRO A 63 3.65 -11.36 4.62
C PRO A 63 4.51 -10.34 5.38
N ALA A 64 4.14 -9.06 5.34
CA ALA A 64 4.85 -7.99 6.02
C ALA A 64 4.06 -7.47 7.22
N SER A 65 4.71 -7.36 8.40
CA SER A 65 4.17 -6.62 9.55
C SER A 65 4.51 -5.14 9.39
N THR A 66 3.56 -4.31 8.93
CA THR A 66 3.78 -2.88 8.70
C THR A 66 2.52 -2.05 8.96
N TYR A 67 2.70 -0.73 9.03
CA TYR A 67 1.59 0.21 9.01
C TYR A 67 1.12 0.47 7.58
N ILE A 68 -0.19 0.55 7.42
CA ILE A 68 -0.84 1.03 6.21
C ILE A 68 -1.56 2.34 6.52
N TYR A 69 -1.34 3.31 5.65
CA TYR A 69 -1.91 4.64 5.73
C TYR A 69 -2.92 4.81 4.61
N GLY A 70 -4.14 5.20 4.96
CA GLY A 70 -5.23 5.43 4.03
C GLY A 70 -5.64 6.89 3.99
N THR A 71 -5.91 7.39 2.79
CA THR A 71 -6.54 8.70 2.58
C THR A 71 -7.47 8.61 1.37
N TYR A 72 -8.29 9.63 1.17
CA TYR A 72 -9.23 9.72 0.05
C TYR A 72 -9.25 11.12 -0.53
N ALA A 73 -9.70 11.23 -1.78
CA ALA A 73 -9.81 12.50 -2.47
C ALA A 73 -10.65 13.49 -1.65
N GLY A 74 -10.09 14.66 -1.36
CA GLY A 74 -10.74 15.71 -0.56
C GLY A 74 -10.60 15.58 0.96
N PHE A 75 -9.88 14.58 1.49
CA PHE A 75 -9.65 14.47 2.95
C PHE A 75 -8.86 15.65 3.53
N SER A 76 -7.71 15.98 2.93
CA SER A 76 -6.85 17.09 3.35
C SER A 76 -6.05 17.60 2.14
N LYS A 77 -5.68 18.89 2.19
CA LYS A 77 -4.71 19.50 1.25
C LYS A 77 -3.28 19.46 1.76
N GLU A 78 -3.09 19.14 3.04
CA GLU A 78 -1.79 19.09 3.69
C GLU A 78 -1.03 17.83 3.32
N ALA A 79 0.27 17.96 3.06
CA ALA A 79 1.14 16.84 2.77
C ALA A 79 1.22 15.86 3.96
N ASN A 80 1.40 14.57 3.68
CA ASN A 80 1.54 13.52 4.69
C ASN A 80 0.39 13.42 5.71
N THR A 81 -0.81 13.89 5.34
CA THR A 81 -2.01 13.80 6.18
C THR A 81 -2.89 12.63 5.71
N PHE A 82 -3.15 11.69 6.62
CA PHE A 82 -3.89 10.45 6.34
C PHE A 82 -5.13 10.37 7.22
N GLY A 83 -6.26 9.94 6.64
CA GLY A 83 -7.53 9.81 7.35
C GLY A 83 -7.74 8.45 8.02
N TYR A 84 -6.84 7.50 7.74
CA TYR A 84 -6.89 6.18 8.31
C TYR A 84 -5.48 5.63 8.51
N THR A 85 -5.27 4.90 9.61
CA THR A 85 -4.02 4.15 9.83
C THR A 85 -4.36 2.87 10.57
N THR A 86 -3.82 1.76 10.09
CA THR A 86 -3.90 0.48 10.78
C THR A 86 -2.61 -0.30 10.58
N ARG A 87 -2.44 -1.39 11.30
CA ARG A 87 -1.28 -2.28 11.21
C ARG A 87 -1.74 -3.63 10.71
N THR A 88 -0.93 -4.24 9.85
CA THR A 88 -1.17 -5.62 9.41
C THR A 88 -1.00 -6.60 10.58
N ASP A 89 -1.75 -7.70 10.54
CA ASP A 89 -1.59 -8.83 11.45
C ASP A 89 -0.39 -9.74 11.11
N LYS A 90 -0.29 -10.89 11.78
CA LYS A 90 0.77 -11.89 11.57
C LYS A 90 0.79 -12.50 10.17
N ASP A 91 -0.34 -12.47 9.47
CA ASP A 91 -0.50 -13.00 8.12
C ASP A 91 -0.34 -11.90 7.06
N GLY A 92 0.08 -10.69 7.48
CA GLY A 92 0.29 -9.53 6.64
C GLY A 92 -1.02 -8.87 6.21
N VAL A 93 -2.14 -9.16 6.89
CA VAL A 93 -3.46 -8.67 6.51
C VAL A 93 -3.83 -7.43 7.32
N ALA A 94 -4.28 -6.39 6.63
CA ALA A 94 -4.84 -5.19 7.23
C ALA A 94 -6.29 -5.00 6.77
N LYS A 95 -7.09 -4.41 7.67
CA LYS A 95 -8.51 -4.13 7.46
C LYS A 95 -8.73 -2.63 7.50
N ILE A 96 -9.26 -2.07 6.41
CA ILE A 96 -9.44 -0.63 6.23
C ILE A 96 -10.93 -0.35 6.18
N ARG A 97 -11.42 0.39 7.17
CA ARG A 97 -12.80 0.88 7.15
C ARG A 97 -12.91 2.07 6.19
N LEU A 98 -13.78 1.95 5.22
CA LEU A 98 -13.97 2.93 4.16
C LEU A 98 -14.99 3.99 4.60
N ILE A 99 -14.52 5.04 5.26
CA ILE A 99 -15.38 6.05 5.88
C ILE A 99 -15.99 7.07 4.91
N ARG A 100 -15.63 7.03 3.63
CA ARG A 100 -16.10 7.96 2.59
C ARG A 100 -16.13 7.29 1.22
N SER A 101 -17.19 7.53 0.44
CA SER A 101 -17.22 7.20 -0.98
C SER A 101 -16.19 8.00 -1.80
N GLY A 102 -15.77 7.46 -2.94
CA GLY A 102 -14.84 8.12 -3.87
C GLY A 102 -13.51 7.38 -4.03
N THR A 103 -12.49 8.12 -4.50
CA THR A 103 -11.16 7.57 -4.77
C THR A 103 -10.31 7.52 -3.51
N TRP A 104 -9.80 6.34 -3.19
CA TRP A 104 -8.91 6.07 -2.08
C TRP A 104 -7.48 5.87 -2.54
N LEU A 105 -6.55 6.21 -1.65
CA LEU A 105 -5.12 5.93 -1.74
C LEU A 105 -4.68 5.21 -0.47
N LEU A 106 -4.11 4.03 -0.63
CA LEU A 106 -3.38 3.33 0.42
C LEU A 106 -1.88 3.45 0.16
N VAL A 107 -1.13 3.63 1.24
CA VAL A 107 0.33 3.76 1.22
C VAL A 107 0.92 2.87 2.30
N VAL A 108 1.91 2.07 1.92
CA VAL A 108 2.81 1.38 2.85
C VAL A 108 4.24 1.83 2.58
N LYS A 109 5.02 2.02 3.63
CA LYS A 109 6.44 2.36 3.57
C LYS A 109 7.19 1.55 4.60
N GLN A 110 8.35 1.04 4.23
CA GLN A 110 9.24 0.33 5.14
C GLN A 110 10.68 0.70 4.84
N GLU A 111 11.43 1.04 5.88
CA GLU A 111 12.88 1.24 5.82
C GLU A 111 13.56 0.08 6.54
N MET A 112 14.63 -0.44 5.95
CA MET A 112 15.45 -1.52 6.49
C MET A 112 16.90 -1.30 6.10
N PRO A 113 17.87 -1.94 6.79
CA PRO A 113 19.26 -1.94 6.33
C PRO A 113 19.34 -2.44 4.89
N TYR A 114 20.21 -1.84 4.09
CA TYR A 114 20.48 -2.37 2.75
C TYR A 114 21.22 -3.72 2.87
N PRO A 115 20.98 -4.71 1.99
CA PRO A 115 21.57 -6.05 2.12
C PRO A 115 23.10 -6.06 2.17
N ASP A 116 23.75 -5.19 1.39
CA ASP A 116 25.20 -4.95 1.45
C ASP A 116 25.50 -3.55 2.01
N THR A 117 25.70 -3.46 3.32
CA THR A 117 25.96 -2.18 3.98
C THR A 117 27.27 -1.50 3.58
N ALA A 118 28.17 -2.20 2.87
CA ALA A 118 29.35 -1.57 2.28
C ALA A 118 29.03 -0.78 1.00
N GLU A 119 27.91 -1.11 0.33
CA GLU A 119 27.42 -0.42 -0.86
C GLU A 119 26.49 0.77 -0.51
N CYS A 120 25.58 0.57 0.44
CA CYS A 120 24.60 1.59 0.85
C CYS A 120 24.09 1.33 2.28
N ASP A 121 23.64 2.34 3.01
CA ASP A 121 23.22 2.13 4.41
C ASP A 121 21.82 1.54 4.52
N LYS A 122 20.88 2.03 3.71
CA LYS A 122 19.44 1.76 3.88
C LYS A 122 18.72 1.44 2.59
N LYS A 123 17.72 0.57 2.68
CA LYS A 123 16.70 0.28 1.65
C LYS A 123 15.35 0.80 2.12
N SER A 124 14.74 1.69 1.34
CA SER A 124 13.39 2.21 1.57
C SER A 124 12.45 1.69 0.49
N CYS A 125 11.53 0.82 0.87
CA CYS A 125 10.51 0.26 -0.01
C CYS A 125 9.17 0.94 0.24
N ALA A 126 8.44 1.24 -0.83
CA ALA A 126 7.07 1.72 -0.73
C ALA A 126 6.16 1.09 -1.77
N ALA A 127 4.89 0.94 -1.41
CA ALA A 127 3.84 0.57 -2.35
C ALA A 127 2.62 1.45 -2.15
N THR A 128 1.96 1.80 -3.26
CA THR A 128 0.67 2.48 -3.23
C THR A 128 -0.38 1.70 -3.99
N LEU A 129 -1.62 1.83 -3.54
CA LEU A 129 -2.80 1.30 -4.20
C LEU A 129 -3.89 2.36 -4.27
N THR A 130 -4.35 2.68 -5.47
CA THR A 130 -5.54 3.51 -5.68
C THR A 130 -6.71 2.68 -6.19
N PHE A 131 -7.90 2.99 -5.69
CA PHE A 131 -9.16 2.37 -6.12
C PHE A 131 -10.31 3.33 -5.85
N GLN A 132 -11.46 3.06 -6.45
CA GLN A 132 -12.67 3.83 -6.23
C GLN A 132 -13.75 2.94 -5.63
N ILE A 133 -14.49 3.49 -4.67
CA ILE A 133 -15.71 2.87 -4.11
C ILE A 133 -16.91 3.78 -4.37
N LYS A 134 -18.11 3.20 -4.39
CA LYS A 134 -19.37 3.93 -4.64
C LYS A 134 -20.00 4.44 -3.36
#